data_AF-A0A2P1PSW0-F1
#
_entry.id   AF-A0A2P1PSW0-F1
#
_cell.length_a   1.000
_cell.length_b   1.000
_cell.length_c   1.000
_cell.angle_alpha   90.00
_cell.angle_beta   90.00
_cell.angle_gamma   90.00
#
_symmetry.space_group_name_H-M   'P 1'
#
loop_
_entity.id
_entity.type
_entity.pdbx_description
1 polymer ?
#
loop_
_entity_poly.entity_id
_entity_poly.type
_entity_poly.pdbx_seq_one_letter_code
_entity_poly.pdbx_strand_id
1 'polypeptide(L)'
;MSLDSNKLKAELGPIADKLRASPLLLVFVIAFSIVIFLAPAKVGLTIWGISKLALGGYVGYWVDRLSFRAESRPHRLDGIARGAAEKRRAWIVGAALIGASLLP
;
A
#
# COMPACT_ATOMS: atom_id res chain seq x y z
N MET A 1 -31.25 -1.22 -24.11
CA MET A 1 -30.10 -0.36 -23.75
C MET A 1 -28.96 -1.27 -23.30
N SER A 2 -28.22 -1.82 -24.26
CA SER A 2 -27.15 -2.81 -24.03
C SER A 2 -25.91 -2.09 -23.52
N LEU A 3 -25.66 -2.17 -22.21
CA LEU A 3 -24.41 -1.69 -21.62
C LEU A 3 -23.27 -2.53 -22.19
N ASP A 4 -22.42 -1.87 -22.97
CA ASP A 4 -21.24 -2.44 -23.61
C ASP A 4 -20.34 -3.09 -22.55
N SER A 5 -20.19 -4.42 -22.61
CA SER A 5 -19.44 -5.21 -21.63
C SER A 5 -18.00 -4.71 -21.45
N ASN A 6 -17.42 -4.12 -22.50
CA ASN A 6 -16.10 -3.52 -22.45
C ASN A 6 -16.06 -2.25 -21.60
N LYS A 7 -17.08 -1.38 -21.67
CA LYS A 7 -17.19 -0.23 -20.76
C LYS A 7 -17.39 -0.66 -19.32
N LEU A 8 -18.21 -1.69 -19.09
CA LEU A 8 -18.45 -2.20 -17.74
C LEU A 8 -17.14 -2.74 -17.13
N LYS A 9 -16.35 -3.51 -17.87
CA LYS A 9 -15.05 -4.03 -17.42
C LYS A 9 -14.03 -2.91 -17.18
N ALA A 10 -14.04 -1.86 -18.01
CA ALA A 10 -13.15 -0.71 -17.85
C ALA A 10 -13.44 0.07 -16.54
N GLU A 11 -14.71 0.25 -16.19
CA GLU A 11 -15.14 0.92 -14.96
C GLU A 11 -15.03 0.02 -13.71
N LEU A 12 -15.29 -1.29 -13.86
CA LEU A 12 -15.21 -2.25 -12.76
C LEU A 12 -13.77 -2.65 -12.41
N GLY A 13 -12.83 -2.58 -13.34
CA GLY A 13 -11.42 -2.93 -13.11
C GLY A 13 -10.79 -2.18 -11.92
N PRO A 14 -10.83 -0.84 -11.89
CA PRO A 14 -10.29 -0.04 -10.79
C PRO A 14 -10.97 -0.31 -9.43
N ILE A 15 -12.26 -0.60 -9.44
CA ILE A 15 -13.04 -0.89 -8.23
C ILE A 15 -12.71 -2.29 -7.71
N ALA A 16 -12.65 -3.28 -8.61
CA ALA A 16 -12.24 -4.64 -8.27
C ALA A 16 -10.82 -4.67 -7.69
N ASP A 17 -9.91 -3.86 -8.21
CA ASP A 17 -8.55 -3.76 -7.68
C ASP A 17 -8.50 -3.12 -6.28
N LYS A 18 -9.34 -2.11 -5.99
CA LYS A 18 -9.48 -1.58 -4.63
C LYS A 18 -10.08 -2.61 -3.67
N LEU A 19 -11.02 -3.43 -4.15
CA LEU A 19 -11.66 -4.48 -3.35
C LEU A 19 -10.74 -5.68 -3.07
N ARG A 20 -9.68 -5.89 -3.85
CA ARG A 20 -8.68 -6.95 -3.57
C ARG A 20 -8.01 -6.78 -2.21
N ALA A 21 -7.82 -5.55 -1.73
CA ALA A 21 -7.25 -5.27 -0.41
C ALA A 21 -8.28 -5.32 0.74
N SER A 22 -9.57 -5.41 0.42
CA SER A 22 -10.65 -5.40 1.42
C SER A 22 -10.57 -6.52 2.47
N PRO A 23 -10.14 -7.76 2.15
CA PRO A 23 -10.06 -8.81 3.17
C PRO A 23 -9.02 -8.50 4.24
N LEU A 24 -7.89 -7.90 3.84
CA LEU A 24 -6.82 -7.49 4.77
C LEU A 24 -7.28 -6.35 5.69
N LEU A 25 -8.01 -5.38 5.13
CA LEU A 25 -8.62 -4.30 5.92
C LEU A 25 -9.62 -4.85 6.95
N LEU A 26 -10.44 -5.82 6.55
CA LEU A 26 -11.42 -6.43 7.45
C LEU A 26 -10.74 -7.17 8.61
N VAL A 27 -9.71 -7.96 8.33
CA VAL A 27 -8.91 -8.64 9.36
C VAL A 27 -8.27 -7.63 10.32
N PHE A 28 -7.73 -6.54 9.78
CA PHE A 28 -7.14 -5.47 10.58
C PHE A 28 -8.17 -4.82 11.52
N VAL A 29 -9.36 -4.49 11.02
CA VAL A 29 -10.43 -3.89 11.83
C VAL A 29 -10.86 -4.85 12.96
N ILE A 30 -11.05 -6.14 12.65
CA ILE A 30 -11.41 -7.13 13.68
C ILE A 30 -10.32 -7.22 14.75
N ALA A 31 -9.06 -7.37 14.35
CA ALA A 31 -7.94 -7.45 15.29
C ALA A 31 -7.80 -6.19 16.14
N PHE A 32 -7.97 -5.00 15.53
CA PHE A 32 -7.92 -3.73 16.24
C PHE A 32 -9.08 -3.58 17.24
N SER A 33 -10.29 -3.98 16.87
CA SER A 33 -11.44 -4.00 17.77
C SER A 33 -11.19 -4.90 18.98
N ILE A 34 -10.62 -6.10 18.79
CA ILE A 34 -10.26 -7.00 19.90
C ILE A 34 -9.28 -6.32 20.86
N VAL A 35 -8.28 -5.60 20.36
CA VAL A 35 -7.31 -4.88 21.20
C VAL A 35 -7.98 -3.77 22.03
N ILE A 36 -8.93 -3.03 21.44
CA ILE A 36 -9.69 -2.00 22.15
C ILE A 36 -10.44 -2.59 23.35
N PHE A 37 -11.09 -3.76 23.18
CA PHE A 37 -11.87 -4.39 24.24
C PHE A 37 -11.00 -5.07 25.32
N LEU A 38 -9.93 -5.75 24.93
CA LEU A 38 -9.10 -6.52 25.88
C LEU A 38 -8.05 -5.69 26.60
N ALA A 39 -7.48 -4.67 25.94
CA ALA A 39 -6.36 -3.91 26.46
C ALA A 39 -6.42 -2.44 26.01
N PRO A 40 -7.37 -1.64 26.53
CA PRO A 40 -7.57 -0.25 26.13
C PRO A 40 -6.31 0.61 26.33
N ALA A 41 -5.51 0.32 27.35
CA ALA A 41 -4.25 1.01 27.61
C ALA A 41 -3.22 0.83 26.47
N LYS A 42 -3.31 -0.25 25.67
CA LYS A 42 -2.39 -0.54 24.57
C LYS A 42 -2.82 0.07 23.24
N VAL A 43 -4.03 0.65 23.16
CA VAL A 43 -4.56 1.23 21.91
C VAL A 43 -3.64 2.32 21.37
N GLY A 44 -3.08 3.16 22.25
CA GLY A 44 -2.11 4.18 21.86
C GLY A 44 -0.85 3.60 21.21
N LEU A 45 -0.35 2.48 21.73
CA LEU A 45 0.81 1.77 21.16
C LEU A 45 0.48 1.19 19.78
N THR A 46 -0.73 0.64 19.62
CA THR A 46 -1.18 0.09 18.32
C THR A 46 -1.30 1.20 17.28
N ILE A 47 -1.92 2.34 17.63
CA ILE A 47 -2.04 3.52 16.77
C ILE A 47 -0.66 4.07 16.40
N TRP A 48 0.26 4.12 17.36
CA TRP A 48 1.65 4.50 17.13
C TRP A 48 2.33 3.56 16.11
N GLY A 49 2.19 2.24 16.29
CA GLY A 49 2.73 1.25 15.35
C GLY A 49 2.19 1.41 13.92
N ILE A 50 0.88 1.63 13.78
CA ILE A 50 0.25 1.87 12.46
C ILE A 50 0.78 3.16 11.84
N SER A 51 0.91 4.23 12.64
CA SER A 51 1.46 5.51 12.18
C SER A 51 2.90 5.36 11.67
N LYS A 52 3.75 4.58 12.36
CA LYS A 52 5.11 4.29 11.91
C LYS A 52 5.14 3.56 10.58
N LEU A 53 4.29 2.53 10.40
CA LEU A 53 4.20 1.79 9.14
C LEU A 53 3.69 2.68 8.00
N ALA A 54 2.67 3.49 8.24
CA ALA A 54 2.15 4.43 7.24
C ALA A 54 3.23 5.45 6.81
N LEU A 55 3.97 5.98 7.79
CA LEU A 55 5.07 6.91 7.55
C LEU A 55 6.22 6.23 6.79
N GLY A 56 6.63 5.02 7.17
CA GLY A 56 7.65 4.25 6.46
C GLY A 56 7.28 3.98 5.00
N GLY A 57 6.02 3.62 4.75
CA GLY A 57 5.51 3.44 3.38
C GLY A 57 5.55 4.73 2.56
N TYR A 58 5.15 5.84 3.16
CA TYR A 58 5.17 7.16 2.51
C TYR A 58 6.60 7.64 2.22
N VAL A 59 7.50 7.52 3.18
CA VAL A 59 8.91 7.89 3.04
C VAL A 59 9.58 7.02 1.97
N GLY A 60 9.38 5.71 1.98
CA GLY A 60 9.93 4.82 0.95
C GLY A 60 9.43 5.17 -0.46
N TYR A 61 8.15 5.53 -0.58
CA TYR A 61 7.59 6.02 -1.84
C TYR A 61 8.20 7.35 -2.30
N TRP A 62 8.45 8.26 -1.35
CA TRP A 62 9.12 9.54 -1.62
C TRP A 62 10.57 9.35 -2.05
N VAL A 63 11.32 8.48 -1.38
CA VAL A 63 12.70 8.15 -1.75
C VAL A 63 12.75 7.62 -3.19
N ASP A 64 11.87 6.68 -3.55
CA ASP A 64 11.75 6.20 -4.94
C ASP A 64 11.48 7.36 -5.94
N ARG A 65 10.66 8.35 -5.58
CA ARG A 65 10.40 9.50 -6.45
C ARG A 65 11.58 10.48 -6.57
N LEU A 66 12.40 10.62 -5.54
CA LEU A 66 13.53 11.55 -5.52
C LEU A 66 14.77 10.95 -6.18
N SER A 67 15.01 9.65 -6.00
CA SER A 67 16.19 8.98 -6.55
C SER A 67 16.10 8.70 -8.05
N PHE A 68 14.88 8.59 -8.60
CA PHE A 68 14.66 8.18 -9.99
C PHE A 68 13.99 9.29 -10.81
N ARG A 69 14.52 9.53 -12.02
CA ARG A 69 13.98 10.54 -12.93
C ARG A 69 12.53 10.24 -13.31
N ALA A 70 11.79 11.29 -13.64
CA ALA A 70 10.36 11.20 -13.95
C ALA A 70 10.05 10.28 -15.14
N GLU A 71 10.99 10.06 -16.07
CA GLU A 71 10.83 9.15 -17.20
C GLU A 71 10.87 7.66 -16.80
N SER A 72 11.57 7.33 -15.71
CA SER A 72 11.78 5.95 -15.24
C SER A 72 10.67 5.42 -14.31
N ARG A 73 9.51 6.11 -14.30
CA ARG A 73 8.36 5.75 -13.48
C ARG A 73 7.65 4.54 -14.07
N PRO A 74 7.16 3.59 -13.26
CA PRO A 74 6.56 2.34 -13.74
C PRO A 74 5.35 2.56 -14.65
N HIS A 75 4.62 3.66 -14.47
CA HIS A 75 3.46 4.01 -15.31
C HIS A 75 3.83 4.64 -16.67
N ARG A 76 5.12 4.87 -16.96
CA ARG A 76 5.62 5.38 -18.26
C ARG A 76 6.47 4.35 -19.02
N LEU A 77 6.67 3.19 -18.41
CA LEU A 77 7.51 2.12 -18.95
C LEU A 77 6.61 0.97 -19.41
N ASP A 78 7.07 0.24 -20.41
CA ASP A 78 6.40 -0.95 -20.94
C ASP A 78 7.26 -2.20 -20.80
N GLY A 79 6.61 -3.37 -20.84
CA GLY A 79 7.25 -4.68 -20.83
C GLY A 79 8.15 -4.91 -19.60
N ILE A 80 9.36 -5.41 -19.84
CA ILE A 80 10.31 -5.82 -18.79
C ILE A 80 10.77 -4.61 -17.95
N ALA A 81 10.91 -3.43 -18.57
CA ALA A 81 11.34 -2.21 -17.88
C ALA A 81 10.31 -1.77 -16.82
N ARG A 82 9.01 -1.93 -17.11
CA ARG A 82 7.94 -1.68 -16.13
C ARG A 82 8.04 -2.62 -14.93
N GLY A 83 8.18 -3.93 -15.19
CA GLY A 83 8.31 -4.92 -14.12
C GLY A 83 9.55 -4.68 -13.25
N ALA A 84 10.67 -4.27 -13.85
CA ALA A 84 11.88 -3.91 -13.09
C ALA A 84 11.67 -2.66 -12.22
N ALA A 85 10.98 -1.64 -12.72
CA ALA A 85 10.66 -0.43 -11.96
C ALA A 85 9.67 -0.69 -10.80
N GLU A 86 8.65 -1.53 -11.03
CA GLU A 86 7.71 -1.93 -9.98
C GLU A 86 8.41 -2.72 -8.85
N LYS A 87 9.27 -3.68 -9.21
CA LYS A 87 10.07 -4.45 -8.24
C LYS A 87 10.98 -3.54 -7.42
N ARG A 88 11.68 -2.60 -8.07
CA ARG A 88 12.55 -1.64 -7.39
C ARG A 88 11.79 -0.80 -6.37
N ARG A 89 10.63 -0.26 -6.74
CA ARG A 89 9.78 0.49 -5.80
C ARG A 89 9.37 -0.39 -4.63
N ALA A 90 8.97 -1.64 -4.88
CA ALA A 90 8.61 -2.58 -3.81
C ALA A 90 9.77 -2.81 -2.83
N TRP A 91 11.00 -2.95 -3.32
CA TRP A 91 12.20 -3.09 -2.47
C TRP A 91 12.48 -1.85 -1.62
N ILE A 92 12.39 -0.65 -2.20
CA ILE A 92 12.65 0.61 -1.47
C ILE A 92 11.60 0.84 -0.39
N VAL A 93 10.32 0.66 -0.74
CA VAL A 93 9.20 0.79 0.21
C VAL A 93 9.29 -0.28 1.30
N GLY A 94 9.61 -1.52 0.93
CA GLY A 94 9.80 -2.62 1.88
C GLY A 94 10.93 -2.35 2.86
N ALA A 95 12.09 -1.86 2.39
CA ALA A 95 13.20 -1.48 3.26
C ALA A 95 12.82 -0.34 4.23
N ALA A 96 12.08 0.66 3.77
CA ALA A 96 11.61 1.76 4.60
C ALA A 96 10.61 1.30 5.67
N LEU A 97 9.72 0.35 5.34
CA LEU A 97 8.79 -0.26 6.29
C LEU A 97 9.53 -1.05 7.37
N ILE A 98 10.51 -1.87 6.99
CA ILE A 98 11.33 -2.62 7.94
C ILE A 98 12.08 -1.65 8.86
N GLY A 99 12.71 -0.62 8.30
CA GLY A 99 13.39 0.42 9.08
C GLY A 99 12.45 1.11 10.06
N ALA A 100 11.28 1.57 9.61
CA ALA A 100 10.29 2.21 10.46
C ALA A 100 9.74 1.28 11.56
N SER A 101 9.64 -0.02 11.28
CA SER A 101 9.21 -1.01 12.26
C SER A 101 10.24 -1.31 13.34
N LEU A 102 11.54 -1.16 13.01
CA LEU A 102 12.66 -1.46 13.92
C LEU A 102 13.01 -0.29 14.84
N LEU A 103 12.62 0.93 14.47
CA LEU A 103 12.81 2.10 15.31
C LEU A 103 11.95 1.98 16.59
N PRO A 104 12.51 2.24 17.78
CA PRO A 104 11.78 2.18 19.04
C PRO A 104 10.58 3.14 19.04
#